data_AF-A0A1C6NTP2-F1
#
_entry.id   AF-A0A1C6NTP2-F1
#
_cell.length_a   1.000
_cell.length_b   1.000
_cell.length_c   1.000
_cell.angle_alpha   90.00
_cell.angle_beta   90.00
_cell.angle_gamma   90.00
#
_symmetry.space_group_name_H-M   'P 1'
#
loop_
_entity.id
_entity.type
_entity.pdbx_description
1 polymer ?
#
loop_
_entity_poly.entity_id
_entity_poly.type
_entity_poly.pdbx_seq_one_letter_code
_entity_poly.pdbx_strand_id
1 'polypeptide(L)'
;MVAEPSALTEPRTDFAREAAPGPSRTAARQSGTLTPQPRAPQPPEVTRAPRLPGSPGTGTTPAGTGTGRAPTRAERLRALAERHRVPLIATLPTLPLYVVWWAFLATGGGDLAAQQAWAWFGSEHADSPYNLFWYGGTHTANYSLISPYLMAAVGVRTVTVLSGLVSAWLAALVIQRTGIRRPLGPAVLFSIALWCNVASGRTTFALGLAFALAGMLALTGRRRDLGRAGLWALLATMASPVAGLFLAVAGAGWLLVRDWGRAAVLLIPPALVVAATSLLFPFKGEQPMAADRILPPVLFSLVLVAAAPRNWRVLRWGALVYAVGVVLTYFVSSPIGTNVERLLGLAVPSALLAALMVPGLDKVRRVALALSLVLSSTWLVQKTVDDLIVSTKVPAWAQHTEDVVAELERLGADRTRVEVVPARNHREATAFARHMNLARGWNRQLDVERGRLFYDGSFSPSAYRAWLDRWAVGYVVLLNGKPDGPAQKEAALVRSEPQWLERVWRDANWTVYQVRDAVPLASAPATVVDSTSTDMEIRMSEKGSATIRIAYSPWLRAEGACLRPHGEYTRLDVPAAGVYRIGSSWSRTAEPESCG
;
A
#
# COMPACT_ATOMS: atom_id res chain seq x y z
N MET A 1 0.67 54.88 15.64
CA MET A 1 0.93 55.16 14.21
C MET A 1 0.91 53.82 13.51
N VAL A 2 -0.25 53.28 13.10
CA VAL A 2 -1.06 53.62 11.91
C VAL A 2 -0.22 53.69 10.64
N ALA A 3 -0.25 52.61 9.86
CA ALA A 3 -0.37 52.62 8.40
C ALA A 3 -0.84 51.23 7.92
N GLU A 4 -1.82 51.25 7.03
CA GLU A 4 -2.63 50.16 6.48
C GLU A 4 -1.93 49.32 5.38
N PRO A 5 -2.56 48.19 4.94
CA PRO A 5 -1.96 47.17 4.09
C PRO A 5 -2.31 47.32 2.59
N SER A 6 -1.50 46.69 1.72
CA SER A 6 -1.82 46.50 0.30
C SER A 6 -2.18 45.04 0.00
N ALA A 7 -3.35 44.88 -0.62
CA ALA A 7 -3.93 43.65 -1.15
C ALA A 7 -3.44 43.37 -2.59
N LEU A 8 -3.83 42.19 -3.11
CA LEU A 8 -3.91 41.70 -4.52
C LEU A 8 -3.22 40.31 -4.66
N THR A 9 -3.78 39.22 -5.21
CA THR A 9 -5.07 38.90 -5.86
C THR A 9 -5.17 37.37 -5.99
N GLU A 10 -6.34 36.76 -5.75
CA GLU A 10 -6.66 35.38 -6.15
C GLU A 10 -7.16 35.33 -7.61
N PRO A 11 -6.98 34.22 -8.36
CA PRO A 11 -7.80 33.95 -9.52
C PRO A 11 -8.95 32.99 -9.18
N ARG A 12 -10.17 33.49 -9.36
CA ARG A 12 -11.42 32.74 -9.44
C ARG A 12 -11.57 32.05 -10.80
N THR A 13 -12.20 30.89 -10.71
CA THR A 13 -12.80 30.07 -11.76
C THR A 13 -13.84 30.82 -12.60
N ASP A 14 -13.76 30.68 -13.92
CA ASP A 14 -14.92 30.73 -14.83
C ASP A 14 -14.57 30.00 -16.13
N PHE A 15 -15.29 28.93 -16.45
CA PHE A 15 -15.48 28.51 -17.84
C PHE A 15 -16.94 28.11 -18.05
N ALA A 16 -17.56 28.89 -18.94
CA ALA A 16 -18.94 28.82 -19.35
C ALA A 16 -19.18 27.71 -20.38
N ARG A 17 -20.47 27.44 -20.53
CA ARG A 17 -21.13 26.50 -21.45
C ARG A 17 -21.00 26.91 -22.92
N GLU A 18 -20.81 25.93 -23.80
CA GLU A 18 -21.32 25.89 -25.19
C GLU A 18 -21.64 24.41 -25.49
N ALA A 19 -22.92 24.01 -25.59
CA ALA A 19 -23.86 24.18 -26.70
C ALA A 19 -23.54 23.26 -27.90
N ALA A 20 -24.16 22.07 -27.88
CA ALA A 20 -24.19 21.12 -28.99
C ALA A 20 -25.37 21.42 -29.94
N PRO A 21 -25.24 21.18 -31.25
CA PRO A 21 -26.38 21.12 -32.16
C PRO A 21 -26.85 19.68 -32.39
N GLY A 22 -28.16 19.46 -32.36
CA GLY A 22 -28.82 18.29 -32.98
C GLY A 22 -29.35 18.63 -34.38
N PRO A 23 -30.35 17.89 -34.91
CA PRO A 23 -30.28 16.50 -35.37
C PRO A 23 -30.60 16.39 -36.88
N SER A 24 -30.34 15.23 -37.49
CA SER A 24 -30.84 14.92 -38.85
C SER A 24 -31.38 13.50 -38.93
N ARG A 25 -32.69 13.41 -39.19
CA ARG A 25 -33.42 12.20 -39.56
C ARG A 25 -33.11 11.85 -41.02
N THR A 26 -32.98 10.57 -41.33
CA THR A 26 -33.36 10.03 -42.64
C THR A 26 -33.75 8.55 -42.50
N ALA A 27 -34.80 8.17 -43.21
CA ALA A 27 -35.49 6.90 -43.13
C ALA A 27 -35.32 6.09 -44.43
N ALA A 28 -35.30 4.76 -44.34
CA ALA A 28 -35.75 3.76 -45.33
C ALA A 28 -35.67 2.36 -44.66
N ARG A 29 -36.79 1.63 -44.40
CA ARG A 29 -37.44 0.57 -45.23
C ARG A 29 -36.46 -0.53 -45.72
N GLN A 30 -36.71 -1.84 -45.73
CA GLN A 30 -37.81 -2.79 -45.45
C GLN A 30 -37.16 -4.21 -45.64
N SER A 31 -37.47 -5.30 -44.91
CA SER A 31 -38.32 -6.42 -45.37
C SER A 31 -38.01 -7.75 -44.65
N GLY A 32 -39.06 -8.54 -44.33
CA GLY A 32 -39.11 -10.03 -44.23
C GLY A 32 -38.31 -10.73 -43.12
N THR A 33 -38.75 -11.77 -42.41
CA THR A 33 -39.74 -12.81 -42.72
C THR A 33 -40.13 -13.54 -41.42
N LEU A 34 -41.42 -13.87 -41.26
CA LEU A 34 -42.02 -14.66 -40.17
C LEU A 34 -42.02 -16.16 -40.50
N THR A 35 -41.90 -17.03 -39.50
CA THR A 35 -42.45 -18.40 -39.53
C THR A 35 -42.73 -18.90 -38.09
N PRO A 36 -43.78 -19.72 -37.83
CA PRO A 36 -44.37 -19.85 -36.48
C PRO A 36 -44.40 -21.29 -35.87
N GLN A 37 -44.86 -21.34 -34.60
CA GLN A 37 -45.51 -22.44 -33.84
C GLN A 37 -44.65 -23.58 -33.22
N PRO A 38 -45.15 -24.40 -32.25
CA PRO A 38 -46.45 -24.43 -31.53
C PRO A 38 -46.38 -24.61 -29.99
N ARG A 39 -47.55 -24.53 -29.32
CA ARG A 39 -47.74 -24.76 -27.86
C ARG A 39 -49.02 -25.58 -27.62
N ALA A 40 -48.95 -26.65 -26.82
CA ALA A 40 -50.04 -27.35 -26.08
C ALA A 40 -49.43 -28.51 -25.25
N PRO A 41 -50.10 -29.17 -24.28
CA PRO A 41 -51.34 -28.87 -23.55
C PRO A 41 -51.22 -28.99 -21.99
N GLN A 42 -52.25 -28.53 -21.25
CA GLN A 42 -52.45 -28.77 -19.80
C GLN A 42 -53.36 -29.99 -19.54
N PRO A 43 -53.23 -30.71 -18.39
CA PRO A 43 -54.10 -31.82 -17.99
C PRO A 43 -55.30 -31.41 -17.09
N PRO A 44 -56.27 -32.31 -16.86
CA PRO A 44 -57.69 -31.96 -16.68
C PRO A 44 -58.20 -31.88 -15.24
N GLU A 45 -59.38 -31.27 -15.16
CA GLU A 45 -60.24 -30.94 -14.03
C GLU A 45 -61.02 -32.17 -13.52
N VAL A 46 -61.14 -32.33 -12.20
CA VAL A 46 -61.94 -33.38 -11.55
C VAL A 46 -63.14 -32.76 -10.83
N THR A 47 -64.31 -33.24 -11.22
CA THR A 47 -65.67 -32.92 -10.76
C THR A 47 -65.93 -33.33 -9.31
N ARG A 48 -66.66 -32.52 -8.53
CA ARG A 48 -67.48 -33.01 -7.40
C ARG A 48 -68.76 -32.18 -7.21
N ALA A 49 -69.82 -32.92 -6.89
CA ALA A 49 -71.25 -32.61 -6.95
C ALA A 49 -71.79 -31.66 -5.83
N PRO A 50 -73.04 -31.17 -5.93
CA PRO A 50 -73.59 -30.09 -5.10
C PRO A 50 -74.24 -30.58 -3.79
N ARG A 51 -74.27 -29.72 -2.75
CA ARG A 51 -75.17 -29.86 -1.59
C ARG A 51 -75.86 -28.54 -1.25
N LEU A 52 -77.13 -28.69 -0.89
CA LEU A 52 -78.18 -27.71 -0.60
C LEU A 52 -77.97 -26.93 0.73
N PRO A 53 -78.77 -25.87 0.99
CA PRO A 53 -78.42 -24.76 1.87
C PRO A 53 -78.83 -24.97 3.34
N GLY A 54 -77.99 -24.50 4.27
CA GLY A 54 -78.29 -24.33 5.68
C GLY A 54 -78.05 -22.89 6.10
N SER A 55 -79.07 -22.29 6.71
CA SER A 55 -79.13 -20.89 7.18
C SER A 55 -78.45 -20.71 8.57
N PRO A 56 -78.34 -19.49 9.14
CA PRO A 56 -77.08 -18.89 9.56
C PRO A 56 -76.79 -19.00 11.06
N GLY A 57 -75.52 -19.28 11.41
CA GLY A 57 -75.01 -19.18 12.77
C GLY A 57 -74.09 -17.96 12.90
N THR A 58 -74.54 -16.98 13.67
CA THR A 58 -73.81 -15.79 14.11
C THR A 58 -72.47 -16.14 14.76
N GLY A 59 -71.38 -15.73 14.12
CA GLY A 59 -70.02 -15.82 14.62
C GLY A 59 -69.22 -14.60 14.20
N THR A 60 -69.43 -13.50 14.92
CA THR A 60 -68.74 -12.22 14.76
C THR A 60 -67.24 -12.42 14.96
N THR A 61 -66.49 -12.57 13.87
CA THR A 61 -65.03 -12.47 13.90
C THR A 61 -64.69 -11.04 13.53
N PRO A 62 -64.03 -10.24 14.38
CA PRO A 62 -63.61 -8.90 13.99
C PRO A 62 -62.58 -9.05 12.88
N ALA A 63 -62.90 -8.51 11.71
CA ALA A 63 -61.92 -8.19 10.69
C ALA A 63 -60.95 -7.18 11.31
N GLY A 64 -59.85 -7.69 11.87
CA GLY A 64 -58.67 -6.90 12.20
C GLY A 64 -58.08 -6.37 10.90
N THR A 65 -58.60 -5.24 10.44
CA THR A 65 -57.98 -4.35 9.48
C THR A 65 -56.69 -3.80 10.08
N GLY A 66 -55.66 -4.65 10.09
CA GLY A 66 -54.28 -4.23 10.29
C GLY A 66 -53.88 -3.37 9.10
N THR A 67 -54.28 -2.10 9.14
CA THR A 67 -53.64 -1.06 8.34
C THR A 67 -52.18 -1.04 8.77
N GLY A 68 -51.32 -1.67 7.98
CA GLY A 68 -49.88 -1.66 8.19
C GLY A 68 -49.41 -0.22 8.05
N ARG A 69 -49.43 0.53 9.16
CA ARG A 69 -48.93 1.90 9.21
C ARG A 69 -47.50 1.87 8.72
N ALA A 70 -47.23 2.59 7.62
CA ALA A 70 -45.87 2.70 7.12
C ALA A 70 -44.98 3.20 8.27
N PRO A 71 -43.84 2.54 8.54
CA PRO A 71 -43.01 2.88 9.69
C PRO A 71 -42.62 4.35 9.59
N THR A 72 -42.78 5.06 10.71
CA THR A 72 -42.43 6.47 10.84
C THR A 72 -40.93 6.65 10.60
N ARG A 73 -40.50 7.86 10.24
CA ARG A 73 -39.07 8.18 10.06
C ARG A 73 -38.26 7.80 11.31
N ALA A 74 -38.80 8.02 12.50
CA ALA A 74 -38.18 7.67 13.77
C ALA A 74 -38.01 6.14 13.94
N GLU A 75 -39.01 5.34 13.59
CA GLU A 75 -38.93 3.87 13.66
C GLU A 75 -37.93 3.30 12.65
N ARG A 76 -37.89 3.86 11.43
CA ARG A 76 -36.87 3.48 10.43
C ARG A 76 -35.46 3.81 10.90
N LEU A 77 -35.27 5.00 11.49
CA LEU A 77 -33.98 5.41 12.05
C LEU A 77 -33.56 4.55 13.25
N ARG A 78 -34.49 4.19 14.15
CA ARG A 78 -34.23 3.27 15.26
C ARG A 78 -33.87 1.87 14.76
N ALA A 79 -34.61 1.33 13.79
CA ALA A 79 -34.30 0.03 13.19
C ALA A 79 -32.94 0.02 12.48
N LEU A 80 -32.58 1.12 11.80
CA LEU A 80 -31.27 1.29 11.18
C LEU A 80 -30.16 1.39 12.24
N ALA A 81 -30.38 2.14 13.32
CA ALA A 81 -29.45 2.30 14.43
C ALA A 81 -29.23 0.98 15.19
N GLU A 82 -30.29 0.21 15.45
CA GLU A 82 -30.24 -1.13 16.02
C GLU A 82 -29.41 -2.08 15.14
N ARG A 83 -29.68 -2.08 13.83
CA ARG A 83 -28.96 -2.90 12.85
C ARG A 83 -27.46 -2.56 12.79
N HIS A 84 -27.13 -1.28 12.89
CA HIS A 84 -25.77 -0.76 12.79
C HIS A 84 -25.16 -0.37 14.13
N ARG A 85 -25.73 -0.84 15.25
CA ARG A 85 -25.26 -0.50 16.60
C ARG A 85 -23.80 -0.88 16.81
N VAL A 86 -23.43 -2.11 16.42
CA VAL A 86 -22.06 -2.61 16.56
C VAL A 86 -21.05 -1.78 15.74
N PRO A 87 -21.23 -1.59 14.42
CA PRO A 87 -20.30 -0.76 13.65
C PRO A 87 -20.27 0.71 14.07
N LEU A 88 -21.39 1.29 14.52
CA LEU A 88 -21.41 2.65 15.08
C LEU A 88 -20.54 2.75 16.33
N ILE A 89 -20.72 1.85 17.32
CA ILE A 89 -19.95 1.88 18.57
C ILE A 89 -18.48 1.49 18.33
N ALA A 90 -18.20 0.61 17.38
CA ALA A 90 -16.81 0.24 17.07
C ALA A 90 -16.05 1.35 16.30
N THR A 91 -16.74 2.25 15.60
CA THR A 91 -16.11 3.24 14.71
C THR A 91 -16.12 4.65 15.30
N LEU A 92 -17.30 5.16 15.71
CA LEU A 92 -17.45 6.57 16.11
C LEU A 92 -16.56 6.98 17.29
N PRO A 93 -16.39 6.17 18.36
CA PRO A 93 -15.50 6.54 19.46
C PRO A 93 -14.02 6.64 19.08
N THR A 94 -13.62 6.10 17.93
CA THR A 94 -12.23 6.23 17.45
C THR A 94 -11.98 7.53 16.68
N LEU A 95 -13.04 8.25 16.26
CA LEU A 95 -12.92 9.51 15.51
C LEU A 95 -11.97 10.53 16.16
N PRO A 96 -12.01 10.79 17.49
CA PRO A 96 -11.07 11.70 18.13
C PRO A 96 -9.61 11.26 17.94
N LEU A 97 -9.33 9.96 17.94
CA LEU A 97 -7.97 9.43 17.73
C LEU A 97 -7.49 9.70 16.30
N TYR A 98 -8.37 9.62 15.30
CA TYR A 98 -8.05 9.99 13.92
C TYR A 98 -7.83 11.49 13.75
N VAL A 99 -8.63 12.32 14.42
CA VAL A 99 -8.47 13.78 14.42
C VAL A 99 -7.13 14.17 15.08
N VAL A 100 -6.82 13.61 16.24
CA VAL A 100 -5.54 13.82 16.92
C VAL A 100 -4.38 13.39 16.04
N TRP A 101 -4.50 12.22 15.39
CA TRP A 101 -3.47 11.76 14.48
C TRP A 101 -3.28 12.73 13.30
N TRP A 102 -4.37 13.12 12.64
CA TRP A 102 -4.34 14.02 11.50
C TRP A 102 -3.75 15.39 11.82
N ALA A 103 -4.09 15.94 12.99
CA ALA A 103 -3.69 17.28 13.42
C ALA A 103 -2.27 17.33 14.00
N PHE A 104 -1.86 16.30 14.76
CA PHE A 104 -0.65 16.38 15.60
C PHE A 104 0.38 15.27 15.36
N LEU A 105 -0.02 14.09 14.90
CA LEU A 105 0.89 12.94 14.78
C LEU A 105 1.33 12.67 13.34
N ALA A 106 0.54 13.07 12.35
CA ALA A 106 0.80 12.88 10.93
C ALA A 106 1.86 13.86 10.39
N THR A 107 2.99 13.99 11.08
CA THR A 107 4.02 15.00 10.80
C THR A 107 5.00 14.58 9.71
N GLY A 108 4.87 13.38 9.14
CA GLY A 108 5.54 12.98 7.90
C GLY A 108 6.78 12.09 8.03
N GLY A 109 7.11 11.59 9.22
CA GLY A 109 8.18 10.61 9.44
C GLY A 109 7.69 9.16 9.39
N GLY A 110 8.63 8.20 9.43
CA GLY A 110 8.33 6.77 9.38
C GLY A 110 7.73 6.38 8.03
N ASP A 111 6.69 5.54 8.03
CA ASP A 111 6.02 5.11 6.78
C ASP A 111 5.41 6.29 6.01
N LEU A 112 5.01 7.39 6.68
CA LEU A 112 4.45 8.56 5.99
C LEU A 112 5.44 9.21 5.03
N ALA A 113 6.75 9.09 5.26
CA ALA A 113 7.76 9.62 4.35
C ALA A 113 7.63 8.97 2.96
N ALA A 114 7.49 7.64 2.91
CA ALA A 114 7.21 6.93 1.67
C ALA A 114 5.89 7.38 1.04
N GLN A 115 4.83 7.48 1.83
CA GLN A 115 3.51 7.86 1.31
C GLN A 115 3.56 9.23 0.63
N GLN A 116 4.27 10.20 1.22
CA GLN A 116 4.41 11.54 0.66
C GLN A 116 5.28 11.57 -0.58
N ALA A 117 6.41 10.85 -0.59
CA ALA A 117 7.29 10.77 -1.77
C ALA A 117 6.55 10.16 -2.96
N TRP A 118 5.83 9.06 -2.76
CA TRP A 118 5.05 8.42 -3.82
C TRP A 118 3.80 9.21 -4.23
N ALA A 119 3.14 9.89 -3.29
CA ALA A 119 2.03 10.78 -3.64
C ALA A 119 2.49 11.97 -4.49
N TRP A 120 3.65 12.55 -4.17
CA TRP A 120 4.26 13.60 -4.99
C TRP A 120 4.66 13.07 -6.38
N PHE A 121 5.33 11.93 -6.46
CA PHE A 121 5.67 11.35 -7.76
C PHE A 121 4.42 11.06 -8.60
N GLY A 122 3.35 10.56 -7.96
CA GLY A 122 2.07 10.34 -8.62
C GLY A 122 1.33 11.63 -9.03
N SER A 123 1.60 12.78 -8.42
CA SER A 123 1.01 14.07 -8.82
C SER A 123 1.75 14.72 -9.97
N GLU A 124 3.10 14.68 -9.96
CA GLU A 124 3.93 15.35 -10.97
C GLU A 124 4.27 14.47 -12.18
N HIS A 125 4.30 13.14 -12.01
CA HIS A 125 4.86 12.20 -12.98
C HIS A 125 3.96 10.97 -13.20
N ALA A 126 2.64 11.19 -13.31
CA ALA A 126 1.67 10.10 -13.38
C ALA A 126 1.82 9.21 -14.62
N ASP A 127 2.35 9.77 -15.70
CA ASP A 127 2.64 9.14 -16.99
C ASP A 127 3.97 8.37 -17.01
N SER A 128 4.79 8.50 -15.96
CA SER A 128 6.07 7.80 -15.87
C SER A 128 5.95 6.46 -15.12
N PRO A 129 6.14 5.30 -15.79
CA PRO A 129 6.18 3.99 -15.13
C PRO A 129 7.40 3.77 -14.22
N TYR A 130 8.43 4.59 -14.38
CA TYR A 130 9.74 4.40 -13.75
C TYR A 130 10.27 5.70 -13.17
N ASN A 131 10.76 5.65 -11.93
CA ASN A 131 11.40 6.79 -11.32
C ASN A 131 12.90 6.55 -11.13
N LEU A 132 13.66 7.65 -11.19
CA LEU A 132 15.10 7.69 -11.00
C LEU A 132 15.50 8.26 -9.62
N PHE A 133 14.56 8.93 -8.92
CA PHE A 133 14.86 9.65 -7.69
C PHE A 133 15.38 8.78 -6.54
N TRP A 134 15.12 7.46 -6.54
CA TRP A 134 15.70 6.51 -5.58
C TRP A 134 16.38 5.31 -6.23
N TYR A 135 17.46 4.88 -5.60
CA TYR A 135 18.18 3.63 -5.87
C TYR A 135 18.70 3.50 -7.31
N GLY A 136 18.78 4.60 -8.06
CA GLY A 136 19.13 4.57 -9.48
C GLY A 136 18.07 3.95 -10.38
N GLY A 137 16.82 3.84 -9.93
CA GLY A 137 15.72 3.34 -10.75
C GLY A 137 14.79 2.36 -10.04
N THR A 138 13.49 2.63 -9.99
CA THR A 138 12.46 1.65 -9.59
C THR A 138 11.11 1.92 -10.23
N HIS A 139 10.32 0.86 -10.48
CA HIS A 139 8.94 1.03 -10.95
C HIS A 139 8.02 1.49 -9.83
N THR A 140 7.10 2.40 -10.16
CA THR A 140 6.03 2.85 -9.24
C THR A 140 5.12 1.70 -8.82
N ALA A 141 4.85 0.79 -9.77
CA ALA A 141 4.03 -0.40 -9.55
C ALA A 141 4.58 -1.35 -8.47
N ASN A 142 5.90 -1.32 -8.21
CA ASN A 142 6.53 -2.15 -7.17
C ASN A 142 6.17 -1.68 -5.75
N TYR A 143 5.76 -0.42 -5.60
CA TYR A 143 5.26 0.11 -4.34
C TYR A 143 3.75 -0.16 -4.19
N SER A 144 2.95 0.29 -5.17
CA SER A 144 1.50 0.08 -5.24
C SER A 144 0.95 0.61 -6.57
N LEU A 145 -0.06 -0.07 -7.13
CA LEU A 145 -0.65 0.31 -8.41
C LEU A 145 -1.62 1.49 -8.32
N ILE A 146 -2.31 1.67 -7.19
CA ILE A 146 -3.36 2.70 -7.06
C ILE A 146 -3.15 3.66 -5.89
N SER A 147 -2.44 3.26 -4.84
CA SER A 147 -2.29 4.10 -3.65
C SER A 147 -1.59 5.44 -3.94
N PRO A 148 -0.48 5.50 -4.70
CA PRO A 148 0.21 6.76 -4.98
C PRO A 148 -0.73 7.80 -5.60
N TYR A 149 -1.50 7.40 -6.62
CA TYR A 149 -2.42 8.27 -7.35
C TYR A 149 -3.61 8.72 -6.51
N LEU A 150 -4.17 7.85 -5.66
CA LEU A 150 -5.24 8.24 -4.73
C LEU A 150 -4.74 9.23 -3.66
N MET A 151 -3.52 9.02 -3.16
CA MET A 151 -2.89 9.94 -2.22
C MET A 151 -2.50 11.26 -2.89
N ALA A 152 -2.12 11.25 -4.16
CA ALA A 152 -1.88 12.45 -4.96
C ALA A 152 -3.17 13.28 -5.12
N ALA A 153 -4.29 12.63 -5.45
CA ALA A 153 -5.56 13.30 -5.73
C ALA A 153 -6.27 13.85 -4.48
N VAL A 154 -6.21 13.12 -3.36
CA VAL A 154 -7.03 13.42 -2.16
C VAL A 154 -6.18 13.84 -0.95
N GLY A 155 -4.87 13.67 -1.04
CA GLY A 155 -3.93 13.90 0.05
C GLY A 155 -3.72 12.66 0.92
N VAL A 156 -2.45 12.42 1.30
CA VAL A 156 -2.02 11.26 2.10
C VAL A 156 -2.85 11.12 3.38
N ARG A 157 -2.92 12.17 4.20
CA ARG A 157 -3.60 12.11 5.51
C ARG A 157 -5.08 11.78 5.38
N THR A 158 -5.75 12.35 4.38
CA THR A 158 -7.17 12.14 4.11
C THR A 158 -7.43 10.68 3.74
N VAL A 159 -6.63 10.14 2.81
CA VAL A 159 -6.72 8.72 2.43
C VAL A 159 -6.49 7.82 3.64
N THR A 160 -5.51 8.11 4.51
CA THR A 160 -5.25 7.33 5.72
C THR A 160 -6.47 7.31 6.65
N VAL A 161 -7.03 8.48 6.97
CA VAL A 161 -8.17 8.60 7.88
C VAL A 161 -9.40 7.91 7.32
N LEU A 162 -9.75 8.17 6.06
CA LEU A 162 -10.92 7.55 5.42
C LEU A 162 -10.76 6.03 5.36
N SER A 163 -9.59 5.54 4.97
CA SER A 163 -9.32 4.09 4.89
C SER A 163 -9.44 3.43 6.26
N GLY A 164 -8.95 4.07 7.32
CA GLY A 164 -9.09 3.59 8.69
C GLY A 164 -10.53 3.56 9.18
N LEU A 165 -11.29 4.64 8.98
CA LEU A 165 -12.70 4.70 9.41
C LEU A 165 -13.59 3.72 8.65
N VAL A 166 -13.41 3.62 7.32
CA VAL A 166 -14.13 2.67 6.48
C VAL A 166 -13.77 1.23 6.86
N SER A 167 -12.50 0.94 7.09
CA SER A 167 -12.06 -0.39 7.53
C SER A 167 -12.63 -0.76 8.90
N ALA A 168 -12.63 0.15 9.89
CA ALA A 168 -13.23 -0.08 11.21
C ALA A 168 -14.73 -0.44 11.08
N TRP A 169 -15.46 0.33 10.27
CA TRP A 169 -16.87 0.08 10.00
C TRP A 169 -17.12 -1.27 9.34
N LEU A 170 -16.38 -1.58 8.27
CA LEU A 170 -16.52 -2.82 7.51
C LEU A 170 -16.12 -4.03 8.36
N ALA A 171 -15.06 -3.95 9.14
CA ALA A 171 -14.63 -5.02 10.05
C ALA A 171 -15.71 -5.33 11.08
N ALA A 172 -16.30 -4.31 11.71
CA ALA A 172 -17.39 -4.49 12.66
C ALA A 172 -18.62 -5.17 12.01
N LEU A 173 -18.95 -4.81 10.76
CA LEU A 173 -20.00 -5.50 9.99
C LEU A 173 -19.65 -6.97 9.69
N VAL A 174 -18.40 -7.26 9.31
CA VAL A 174 -17.94 -8.63 9.08
C VAL A 174 -18.06 -9.46 10.35
N ILE A 175 -17.52 -8.98 11.47
CA ILE A 175 -17.55 -9.65 12.78
C ILE A 175 -19.00 -9.88 13.25
N GLN A 176 -19.89 -8.92 13.05
CA GLN A 176 -21.31 -9.05 13.39
C GLN A 176 -22.00 -10.13 12.54
N ARG A 177 -21.65 -10.25 11.25
CA ARG A 177 -22.31 -11.16 10.29
C ARG A 177 -21.74 -12.57 10.26
N THR A 178 -20.58 -12.82 10.87
CA THR A 178 -19.98 -14.17 10.97
C THR A 178 -20.60 -15.03 12.07
N GLY A 179 -21.57 -14.51 12.83
CA GLY A 179 -22.30 -15.26 13.86
C GLY A 179 -21.59 -15.29 15.22
N ILE A 180 -20.63 -14.39 15.45
CA ILE A 180 -20.02 -14.20 16.78
C ILE A 180 -21.09 -13.68 17.74
N ARG A 181 -21.32 -14.40 18.84
CA ARG A 181 -22.39 -14.10 19.82
C ARG A 181 -22.28 -12.72 20.45
N ARG A 182 -21.05 -12.27 20.74
CA ARG A 182 -20.76 -10.96 21.37
C ARG A 182 -19.78 -10.19 20.48
N PRO A 183 -20.25 -9.61 19.36
CA PRO A 183 -19.36 -9.05 18.33
C PRO A 183 -18.75 -7.70 18.72
N LEU A 184 -19.34 -6.99 19.69
CA LEU A 184 -18.94 -5.62 20.03
C LEU A 184 -17.49 -5.51 20.53
N GLY A 185 -17.09 -6.32 21.51
CA GLY A 185 -15.73 -6.28 22.07
C GLY A 185 -14.65 -6.54 21.01
N PRO A 186 -14.73 -7.65 20.25
CA PRO A 186 -13.83 -7.91 19.13
C PRO A 186 -13.80 -6.81 18.07
N ALA A 187 -14.96 -6.20 17.75
CA ALA A 187 -15.04 -5.11 16.78
C ALA A 187 -14.33 -3.84 17.28
N VAL A 188 -14.56 -3.44 18.54
CA VAL A 188 -13.86 -2.29 19.16
C VAL A 188 -12.36 -2.53 19.19
N LEU A 189 -11.92 -3.73 19.61
CA LEU A 189 -10.50 -4.06 19.67
C LEU A 189 -9.85 -4.05 18.28
N PHE A 190 -10.55 -4.52 17.25
CA PHE A 190 -10.08 -4.42 15.87
C PHE A 190 -9.93 -2.96 15.42
N SER A 191 -10.90 -2.08 15.75
CA SER A 191 -10.82 -0.66 15.43
C SER A 191 -9.64 0.04 16.13
N ILE A 192 -9.36 -0.31 17.38
CA ILE A 192 -8.18 0.21 18.11
C ILE A 192 -6.89 -0.29 17.44
N ALA A 193 -6.82 -1.59 17.11
CA ALA A 193 -5.67 -2.17 16.43
C ALA A 193 -5.42 -1.57 15.04
N LEU A 194 -6.50 -1.23 14.34
CA LEU A 194 -6.43 -0.51 13.09
C LEU A 194 -5.96 0.94 13.27
N TRP A 195 -6.41 1.62 14.33
CA TRP A 195 -5.87 2.94 14.66
C TRP A 195 -4.37 2.87 14.97
N CYS A 196 -3.88 1.83 15.66
CA CYS A 196 -2.44 1.58 15.85
C CYS A 196 -1.68 1.48 14.52
N ASN A 197 -2.26 0.86 13.49
CA ASN A 197 -1.68 0.84 12.14
C ASN A 197 -1.64 2.24 11.50
N VAL A 198 -2.71 3.02 11.66
CA VAL A 198 -2.81 4.40 11.18
C VAL A 198 -1.80 5.30 11.89
N ALA A 199 -1.64 5.13 13.20
CA ALA A 199 -0.66 5.81 14.02
C ALA A 199 0.76 5.62 13.48
N SER A 200 1.11 4.42 13.01
CA SER A 200 2.39 4.12 12.35
C SER A 200 2.53 4.68 10.91
N GLY A 201 1.52 5.36 10.34
CA GLY A 201 1.61 5.97 9.02
C GLY A 201 1.41 5.02 7.82
N ARG A 202 0.90 3.81 8.07
CA ARG A 202 0.78 2.72 7.07
C ARG A 202 -0.45 2.89 6.15
N THR A 203 -0.46 3.95 5.37
CA THR A 203 -1.61 4.37 4.52
C THR A 203 -1.96 3.35 3.44
N THR A 204 -0.98 2.87 2.66
CA THR A 204 -1.22 1.89 1.58
C THR A 204 -1.88 0.62 2.10
N PHE A 205 -1.41 0.10 3.24
CA PHE A 205 -2.01 -1.06 3.87
C PHE A 205 -3.42 -0.79 4.39
N ALA A 206 -3.67 0.37 5.02
CA ALA A 206 -5.01 0.74 5.48
C ALA A 206 -6.02 0.82 4.32
N LEU A 207 -5.61 1.37 3.17
CA LEU A 207 -6.44 1.42 1.97
C LEU A 207 -6.74 0.01 1.41
N GLY A 208 -5.70 -0.82 1.27
CA GLY A 208 -5.87 -2.21 0.83
C GLY A 208 -6.76 -3.01 1.78
N LEU A 209 -6.68 -2.75 3.09
CA LEU A 209 -7.52 -3.38 4.09
C LEU A 209 -9.00 -2.98 3.94
N ALA A 210 -9.31 -1.73 3.60
CA ALA A 210 -10.69 -1.28 3.38
C ALA A 210 -11.34 -2.09 2.26
N PHE A 211 -10.64 -2.26 1.14
CA PHE A 211 -11.09 -3.11 0.04
C PHE A 211 -11.15 -4.59 0.45
N ALA A 212 -10.15 -5.11 1.16
CA ALA A 212 -10.14 -6.49 1.64
C ALA A 212 -11.37 -6.80 2.51
N LEU A 213 -11.72 -5.89 3.44
CA LEU A 213 -12.89 -6.04 4.31
C LEU A 213 -14.21 -5.88 3.55
N ALA A 214 -14.28 -5.04 2.51
CA ALA A 214 -15.44 -4.97 1.62
C ALA A 214 -15.66 -6.30 0.88
N GLY A 215 -14.57 -6.93 0.42
CA GLY A 215 -14.60 -8.27 -0.18
C GLY A 215 -15.06 -9.33 0.81
N MET A 216 -14.49 -9.34 2.02
CA MET A 216 -14.91 -10.25 3.09
C MET A 216 -16.38 -10.06 3.46
N LEU A 217 -16.87 -8.81 3.51
CA LEU A 217 -18.27 -8.50 3.79
C LEU A 217 -19.20 -9.08 2.71
N ALA A 218 -18.82 -9.02 1.43
CA ALA A 218 -19.57 -9.61 0.33
C ALA A 218 -19.69 -11.15 0.42
N LEU A 219 -18.77 -11.79 1.15
CA LEU A 219 -18.78 -13.23 1.43
C LEU A 219 -19.58 -13.63 2.68
N THR A 220 -20.08 -12.65 3.45
CA THR A 220 -20.90 -12.89 4.65
C THR A 220 -22.40 -12.94 4.33
N GLY A 221 -23.16 -13.73 5.11
CA GLY A 221 -24.62 -13.83 4.98
C GLY A 221 -25.14 -14.90 4.01
N ARG A 222 -26.45 -14.87 3.72
CA ARG A 222 -27.16 -15.86 2.90
C ARG A 222 -27.01 -15.63 1.39
N ARG A 223 -26.88 -14.38 0.95
CA ARG A 223 -26.63 -14.01 -0.47
C ARG A 223 -25.18 -13.55 -0.60
N ARG A 224 -24.30 -14.51 -0.89
CA ARG A 224 -22.87 -14.26 -1.09
C ARG A 224 -22.65 -13.78 -2.51
N ASP A 225 -21.87 -12.73 -2.68
CA ASP A 225 -21.53 -12.17 -3.98
C ASP A 225 -20.04 -12.41 -4.26
N LEU A 226 -19.76 -13.54 -4.93
CA LEU A 226 -18.41 -13.96 -5.27
C LEU A 226 -17.75 -12.98 -6.26
N GLY A 227 -18.52 -12.42 -7.20
CA GLY A 227 -18.00 -11.47 -8.18
C GLY A 227 -17.51 -10.18 -7.53
N ARG A 228 -18.32 -9.58 -6.65
CA ARG A 228 -17.91 -8.41 -5.88
C ARG A 228 -16.75 -8.73 -4.94
N ALA A 229 -16.74 -9.90 -4.31
CA ALA A 229 -15.63 -10.30 -3.45
C ALA A 229 -14.30 -10.38 -4.23
N GLY A 230 -14.31 -10.97 -5.43
CA GLY A 230 -13.16 -11.04 -6.31
C GLY A 230 -12.67 -9.66 -6.77
N LEU A 231 -13.59 -8.76 -7.14
CA LEU A 231 -13.26 -7.38 -7.51
C LEU A 231 -12.59 -6.63 -6.34
N TRP A 232 -13.16 -6.73 -5.14
CA TRP A 232 -12.58 -6.09 -3.96
C TRP A 232 -11.23 -6.71 -3.57
N ALA A 233 -11.03 -8.02 -3.75
CA ALA A 233 -9.74 -8.67 -3.53
C ALA A 233 -8.67 -8.21 -4.53
N LEU A 234 -9.07 -7.99 -5.80
CA LEU A 234 -8.21 -7.39 -6.83
C LEU A 234 -7.78 -5.98 -6.40
N LEU A 235 -8.73 -5.10 -6.09
CA LEU A 235 -8.48 -3.72 -5.66
C LEU A 235 -7.65 -3.67 -4.37
N ALA A 236 -7.89 -4.57 -3.41
CA ALA A 236 -7.10 -4.69 -2.20
C ALA A 236 -5.63 -4.97 -2.51
N THR A 237 -5.34 -5.87 -3.45
CA THR A 237 -3.98 -6.24 -3.83
C THR A 237 -3.30 -5.13 -4.65
N MET A 238 -4.05 -4.47 -5.54
CA MET A 238 -3.55 -3.30 -6.28
C MET A 238 -3.22 -2.12 -5.36
N ALA A 239 -4.01 -1.90 -4.30
CA ALA A 239 -3.71 -0.91 -3.26
C ALA A 239 -2.52 -1.34 -2.40
N SER A 240 -2.50 -2.59 -1.94
CA SER A 240 -1.44 -3.13 -1.10
C SER A 240 -1.24 -4.62 -1.35
N PRO A 241 -0.09 -5.03 -1.91
CA PRO A 241 0.25 -6.44 -2.05
C PRO A 241 0.18 -7.21 -0.72
N VAL A 242 0.47 -6.55 0.40
CA VAL A 242 0.38 -7.13 1.75
C VAL A 242 -1.08 -7.39 2.17
N ALA A 243 -2.04 -6.53 1.78
CA ALA A 243 -3.45 -6.82 1.99
C ALA A 243 -3.91 -8.03 1.16
N GLY A 244 -3.43 -8.14 -0.09
CA GLY A 244 -3.62 -9.32 -0.94
C GLY A 244 -3.04 -10.60 -0.32
N LEU A 245 -1.85 -10.54 0.26
CA LEU A 245 -1.24 -11.65 1.01
C LEU A 245 -2.14 -12.12 2.16
N PHE A 246 -2.71 -11.21 2.94
CA PHE A 246 -3.60 -11.59 4.05
C PHE A 246 -4.96 -12.10 3.59
N LEU A 247 -5.47 -11.62 2.44
CA LEU A 247 -6.61 -12.27 1.79
C LEU A 247 -6.27 -13.70 1.36
N ALA A 248 -5.06 -13.95 0.85
CA ALA A 248 -4.63 -15.29 0.48
C ALA A 248 -4.56 -16.23 1.71
N VAL A 249 -4.11 -15.74 2.87
CA VAL A 249 -4.19 -16.49 4.15
C VAL A 249 -5.64 -16.85 4.49
N ALA A 250 -6.58 -15.90 4.37
CA ALA A 250 -7.99 -16.17 4.60
C ALA A 250 -8.57 -17.15 3.57
N GLY A 251 -8.19 -17.01 2.30
CA GLY A 251 -8.55 -17.89 1.19
C GLY A 251 -8.06 -19.32 1.39
N ALA A 252 -6.83 -19.50 1.89
CA ALA A 252 -6.29 -20.81 2.23
C ALA A 252 -7.07 -21.47 3.37
N GLY A 253 -7.54 -20.71 4.36
CA GLY A 253 -8.45 -21.21 5.39
C GLY A 253 -9.75 -21.77 4.81
N TRP A 254 -10.33 -21.11 3.79
CA TRP A 254 -11.52 -21.59 3.06
C TRP A 254 -11.20 -22.80 2.17
N LEU A 255 -10.04 -22.81 1.55
CA LEU A 255 -9.55 -23.92 0.72
C LEU A 255 -9.47 -25.22 1.54
N LEU A 256 -8.89 -25.14 2.74
CA LEU A 256 -8.70 -26.28 3.64
C LEU A 256 -9.99 -26.82 4.26
N VAL A 257 -11.09 -26.06 4.21
CA VAL A 257 -12.45 -26.56 4.52
C VAL A 257 -13.26 -26.91 3.27
N ARG A 258 -12.63 -26.92 2.10
CA ARG A 258 -13.21 -27.26 0.78
C ARG A 258 -14.32 -26.30 0.31
N ASP A 259 -14.30 -25.05 0.76
CA ASP A 259 -15.14 -24.00 0.19
C ASP A 259 -14.40 -23.33 -0.98
N TRP A 260 -14.38 -24.02 -2.12
CA TRP A 260 -13.62 -23.64 -3.30
C TRP A 260 -14.04 -22.28 -3.85
N GLY A 261 -15.32 -21.92 -3.77
CA GLY A 261 -15.81 -20.64 -4.28
C GLY A 261 -15.21 -19.45 -3.52
N ARG A 262 -15.22 -19.50 -2.18
CA ARG A 262 -14.59 -18.45 -1.36
C ARG A 262 -13.07 -18.46 -1.45
N ALA A 263 -12.48 -19.65 -1.50
CA ALA A 263 -11.04 -19.78 -1.66
C ALA A 263 -10.59 -19.13 -2.98
N ALA A 264 -11.23 -19.45 -4.10
CA ALA A 264 -10.89 -18.95 -5.42
C ALA A 264 -10.91 -17.42 -5.49
N VAL A 265 -11.96 -16.77 -5.01
CA VAL A 265 -12.07 -15.29 -5.07
C VAL A 265 -11.10 -14.56 -4.15
N LEU A 266 -10.54 -15.23 -3.14
CA LEU A 266 -9.53 -14.66 -2.24
C LEU A 266 -8.09 -15.04 -2.60
N LEU A 267 -7.88 -16.05 -3.45
CA LEU A 267 -6.57 -16.53 -3.87
C LEU A 267 -6.21 -16.08 -5.29
N ILE A 268 -7.15 -16.19 -6.24
CA ILE A 268 -6.87 -15.94 -7.67
C ILE A 268 -6.60 -14.45 -7.93
N PRO A 269 -7.43 -13.48 -7.51
CA PRO A 269 -7.16 -12.09 -7.82
C PRO A 269 -5.84 -11.57 -7.25
N PRO A 270 -5.47 -11.85 -5.98
CA PRO A 270 -4.14 -11.47 -5.49
C PRO A 270 -2.99 -12.10 -6.26
N ALA A 271 -3.09 -13.40 -6.58
CA ALA A 271 -2.07 -14.10 -7.36
C ALA A 271 -1.91 -13.51 -8.78
N LEU A 272 -3.03 -13.16 -9.44
CA LEU A 272 -3.00 -12.53 -10.76
C LEU A 272 -2.35 -11.15 -10.73
N VAL A 273 -2.68 -10.32 -9.74
CA VAL A 273 -2.06 -8.99 -9.60
C VAL A 273 -0.56 -9.12 -9.37
N VAL A 274 -0.14 -9.96 -8.42
CA VAL A 274 1.29 -10.15 -8.12
C VAL A 274 2.05 -10.76 -9.32
N ALA A 275 1.45 -11.72 -10.02
CA ALA A 275 2.06 -12.31 -11.22
C ALA A 275 2.19 -11.27 -12.35
N ALA A 276 1.13 -10.50 -12.62
CA ALA A 276 1.14 -9.45 -13.63
C ALA A 276 2.15 -8.36 -13.31
N THR A 277 2.21 -7.89 -12.05
CA THR A 277 3.20 -6.87 -11.67
C THR A 277 4.61 -7.40 -11.73
N SER A 278 4.86 -8.64 -11.29
CA SER A 278 6.21 -9.24 -11.36
C SER A 278 6.69 -9.45 -12.81
N LEU A 279 5.77 -9.72 -13.74
CA LEU A 279 6.08 -9.90 -15.16
C LEU A 279 6.31 -8.56 -15.88
N LEU A 280 5.44 -7.57 -15.63
CA LEU A 280 5.47 -6.28 -16.31
C LEU A 280 6.46 -5.29 -15.68
N PHE A 281 6.70 -5.40 -14.37
CA PHE A 281 7.59 -4.54 -13.59
C PHE A 281 8.57 -5.41 -12.79
N PRO A 282 9.62 -5.93 -13.45
CA PRO A 282 10.57 -6.80 -12.78
C PRO A 282 11.18 -6.13 -11.54
N PHE A 283 11.02 -6.78 -10.39
CA PHE A 283 11.49 -6.28 -9.10
C PHE A 283 12.25 -7.37 -8.36
N LYS A 284 13.42 -7.01 -7.84
CA LYS A 284 14.17 -7.82 -6.88
C LYS A 284 14.39 -6.97 -5.65
N GLY A 285 13.91 -7.46 -4.51
CA GLY A 285 14.02 -6.77 -3.25
C GLY A 285 13.74 -7.71 -2.08
N GLU A 286 14.35 -7.42 -0.95
CA GLU A 286 14.36 -8.31 0.22
C GLU A 286 13.98 -7.53 1.47
N GLN A 287 12.85 -7.90 2.09
CA GLN A 287 12.49 -7.36 3.40
C GLN A 287 13.10 -8.26 4.48
N PRO A 288 13.95 -7.73 5.38
CA PRO A 288 14.55 -8.53 6.45
C PRO A 288 13.48 -9.13 7.38
N MET A 289 13.79 -10.30 7.94
CA MET A 289 13.02 -10.93 9.02
C MET A 289 14.01 -11.47 10.06
N ALA A 290 14.09 -10.81 11.23
CA ALA A 290 14.97 -11.28 12.29
C ALA A 290 14.35 -12.49 13.03
N ALA A 291 15.17 -13.38 13.57
CA ALA A 291 14.70 -14.63 14.17
C ALA A 291 13.77 -14.41 15.38
N ASP A 292 14.05 -13.40 16.19
CA ASP A 292 13.25 -13.00 17.35
C ASP A 292 11.84 -12.49 16.97
N ARG A 293 11.66 -12.01 15.74
CA ARG A 293 10.40 -11.51 15.19
C ARG A 293 9.42 -12.62 14.79
N ILE A 294 9.90 -13.86 14.64
CA ILE A 294 9.09 -15.02 14.23
C ILE A 294 8.19 -15.49 15.38
N LEU A 295 8.73 -15.48 16.59
CA LEU A 295 8.12 -16.17 17.73
C LEU A 295 6.73 -15.62 18.07
N PRO A 296 6.51 -14.28 18.20
CA PRO A 296 5.19 -13.79 18.59
C PRO A 296 4.07 -14.14 17.59
N PRO A 297 4.19 -13.87 16.27
CA PRO A 297 3.14 -14.26 15.31
C PRO A 297 2.85 -15.76 15.31
N VAL A 298 3.88 -16.62 15.39
CA VAL A 298 3.71 -18.07 15.40
C VAL A 298 3.01 -18.52 16.68
N LEU A 299 3.48 -18.08 17.84
CA LEU A 299 2.92 -18.46 19.15
C LEU A 299 1.43 -18.14 19.23
N PHE A 300 1.03 -16.90 18.94
CA PHE A 300 -0.37 -16.50 19.06
C PHE A 300 -1.26 -17.20 18.02
N SER A 301 -0.72 -17.48 16.84
CA SER A 301 -1.42 -18.26 15.81
C SER A 301 -1.63 -19.69 16.26
N LEU A 302 -0.63 -20.33 16.86
CA LEU A 302 -0.76 -21.69 17.41
C LEU A 302 -1.74 -21.74 18.59
N VAL A 303 -1.82 -20.68 19.41
CA VAL A 303 -2.86 -20.58 20.44
C VAL A 303 -4.26 -20.50 19.82
N LEU A 304 -4.46 -19.73 18.75
CA LEU A 304 -5.74 -19.75 18.00
C LEU A 304 -6.01 -21.13 17.40
N VAL A 305 -4.99 -21.79 16.83
CA VAL A 305 -5.09 -23.16 16.31
C VAL A 305 -5.47 -24.13 17.41
N ALA A 306 -4.96 -24.02 18.65
CA ALA A 306 -5.25 -24.98 19.70
C ALA A 306 -6.57 -24.68 20.43
N ALA A 307 -6.74 -23.43 20.87
CA ALA A 307 -7.74 -23.03 21.86
C ALA A 307 -9.01 -22.40 21.28
N ALA A 308 -9.02 -21.94 20.02
CA ALA A 308 -10.24 -21.42 19.39
C ALA A 308 -11.30 -22.54 19.25
N PRO A 309 -12.60 -22.20 19.23
CA PRO A 309 -13.67 -23.18 19.08
C PRO A 309 -13.45 -24.15 17.91
N ARG A 310 -13.70 -25.45 18.12
CA ARG A 310 -13.41 -26.50 17.13
C ARG A 310 -14.17 -26.32 15.81
N ASN A 311 -15.35 -25.70 15.85
CA ASN A 311 -16.15 -25.39 14.67
C ASN A 311 -15.63 -24.18 13.87
N TRP A 312 -14.72 -23.37 14.41
CA TRP A 312 -14.10 -22.24 13.70
C TRP A 312 -12.95 -22.72 12.80
N ARG A 313 -13.25 -23.71 11.93
CA ARG A 313 -12.25 -24.42 11.13
C ARG A 313 -11.47 -23.49 10.19
N VAL A 314 -12.15 -22.53 9.57
CA VAL A 314 -11.51 -21.54 8.68
C VAL A 314 -10.48 -20.70 9.43
N LEU A 315 -10.81 -20.23 10.64
CA LEU A 315 -9.86 -19.47 11.47
C LEU A 315 -8.64 -20.31 11.85
N ARG A 316 -8.88 -21.55 12.31
CA ARG A 316 -7.80 -22.45 12.74
C ARG A 316 -6.86 -22.78 11.58
N TRP A 317 -7.40 -23.12 10.41
CA TRP A 317 -6.57 -23.37 9.23
C TRP A 317 -5.86 -22.11 8.73
N GLY A 318 -6.53 -20.96 8.69
CA GLY A 318 -5.90 -19.69 8.34
C GLY A 318 -4.77 -19.31 9.30
N ALA A 319 -4.96 -19.51 10.61
CA ALA A 319 -3.94 -19.27 11.62
C ALA A 319 -2.74 -20.24 11.46
N LEU A 320 -2.98 -21.50 11.12
CA LEU A 320 -1.90 -22.44 10.83
C LEU A 320 -1.12 -22.03 9.58
N VAL A 321 -1.82 -21.69 8.49
CA VAL A 321 -1.19 -21.22 7.24
C VAL A 321 -0.38 -19.95 7.49
N TYR A 322 -0.91 -19.02 8.29
CA TYR A 322 -0.19 -17.81 8.67
C TYR A 322 1.07 -18.14 9.49
N ALA A 323 0.98 -19.02 10.50
CA ALA A 323 2.14 -19.43 11.29
C ALA A 323 3.23 -20.07 10.42
N VAL A 324 2.86 -20.98 9.52
CA VAL A 324 3.78 -21.60 8.55
C VAL A 324 4.37 -20.53 7.64
N GLY A 325 3.54 -19.63 7.10
CA GLY A 325 3.99 -18.53 6.25
C GLY A 325 5.02 -17.62 6.94
N VAL A 326 4.81 -17.27 8.21
CA VAL A 326 5.77 -16.46 9.00
C VAL A 326 7.12 -17.18 9.10
N VAL A 327 7.13 -18.49 9.39
CA VAL A 327 8.37 -19.28 9.44
C VAL A 327 9.04 -19.32 8.06
N LEU A 328 8.28 -19.54 7.00
CA LEU A 328 8.81 -19.53 5.63
C LEU A 328 9.41 -18.18 5.23
N THR A 329 8.83 -17.06 5.69
CA THR A 329 9.39 -15.72 5.40
C THR A 329 10.74 -15.44 6.04
N TYR A 330 11.14 -16.23 7.05
CA TYR A 330 12.49 -16.17 7.61
C TYR A 330 13.50 -16.96 6.76
N PHE A 331 13.11 -18.13 6.26
CA PHE A 331 14.00 -19.00 5.48
C PHE A 331 14.07 -18.62 4.00
N VAL A 332 13.07 -17.92 3.47
CA VAL A 332 12.99 -17.54 2.05
C VAL A 332 13.07 -16.02 1.91
N SER A 333 14.22 -15.54 1.44
CA SER A 333 14.43 -14.14 1.08
C SER A 333 13.38 -13.69 0.06
N SER A 334 12.59 -12.69 0.44
CA SER A 334 11.48 -12.17 -0.37
C SER A 334 11.13 -10.73 0.03
N PRO A 335 10.33 -10.01 -0.76
CA PRO A 335 9.83 -8.68 -0.39
C PRO A 335 8.89 -8.64 0.83
N ILE A 336 8.50 -9.81 1.36
CA ILE A 336 7.49 -9.92 2.42
C ILE A 336 8.10 -9.57 3.79
N GLY A 337 9.05 -10.36 4.29
CA GLY A 337 9.75 -10.15 5.57
C GLY A 337 8.85 -9.71 6.73
N THR A 338 9.30 -8.72 7.51
CA THR A 338 8.52 -8.17 8.65
C THR A 338 7.13 -7.62 8.31
N ASN A 339 6.74 -7.47 7.03
CA ASN A 339 5.37 -7.08 6.69
C ASN A 339 4.33 -8.10 7.17
N VAL A 340 4.71 -9.38 7.38
CA VAL A 340 3.79 -10.39 7.94
C VAL A 340 3.25 -9.99 9.31
N GLU A 341 4.03 -9.29 10.13
CA GLU A 341 3.63 -8.87 11.49
C GLU A 341 2.39 -7.97 11.50
N ARG A 342 2.03 -7.35 10.36
CA ARG A 342 0.83 -6.51 10.25
C ARG A 342 -0.46 -7.28 10.52
N LEU A 343 -0.55 -8.57 10.14
CA LEU A 343 -1.74 -9.37 10.44
C LEU A 343 -1.81 -9.72 11.93
N LEU A 344 -0.66 -9.97 12.56
CA LEU A 344 -0.56 -10.11 14.02
C LEU A 344 -1.10 -8.85 14.70
N GLY A 345 -0.59 -7.68 14.35
CA GLY A 345 -1.00 -6.42 14.97
C GLY A 345 -2.46 -6.06 14.74
N LEU A 346 -3.10 -6.57 13.68
CA LEU A 346 -4.46 -6.21 13.29
C LEU A 346 -5.51 -7.21 13.79
N ALA A 347 -5.44 -8.46 13.34
CA ALA A 347 -6.55 -9.41 13.47
C ALA A 347 -6.46 -10.30 14.72
N VAL A 348 -5.25 -10.58 15.21
CA VAL A 348 -5.01 -11.55 16.27
C VAL A 348 -5.64 -11.13 17.62
N PRO A 349 -5.48 -9.88 18.12
CA PRO A 349 -6.13 -9.47 19.36
C PRO A 349 -7.65 -9.61 19.31
N SER A 350 -8.27 -9.17 18.21
CA SER A 350 -9.72 -9.29 18.00
C SER A 350 -10.17 -10.76 17.94
N ALA A 351 -9.44 -11.63 17.24
CA ALA A 351 -9.75 -13.06 17.13
C ALA A 351 -9.59 -13.78 18.48
N LEU A 352 -8.56 -13.45 19.26
CA LEU A 352 -8.34 -14.00 20.60
C LEU A 352 -9.46 -13.60 21.55
N LEU A 353 -9.87 -12.32 21.55
CA LEU A 353 -10.99 -11.85 22.34
C LEU A 353 -12.30 -12.54 21.92
N ALA A 354 -12.56 -12.66 20.61
CA ALA A 354 -13.75 -13.34 20.11
C ALA A 354 -13.81 -14.81 20.57
N ALA A 355 -12.69 -15.52 20.51
CA ALA A 355 -12.58 -16.89 20.98
C ALA A 355 -12.77 -16.98 22.50
N LEU A 356 -12.13 -16.10 23.27
CA LEU A 356 -12.23 -16.05 24.74
C LEU A 356 -13.66 -15.85 25.25
N MET A 357 -14.48 -15.12 24.50
CA MET A 357 -15.88 -14.83 24.84
C MET A 357 -16.85 -15.98 24.54
N VAL A 358 -16.36 -17.12 24.02
CA VAL A 358 -17.20 -18.30 23.77
C VAL A 358 -17.48 -19.03 25.08
N PRO A 359 -18.76 -19.33 25.40
CA PRO A 359 -19.11 -20.05 26.62
C PRO A 359 -18.63 -21.51 26.54
N GLY A 360 -18.36 -22.11 27.71
CA GLY A 360 -17.98 -23.53 27.81
C GLY A 360 -16.52 -23.84 27.50
N LEU A 361 -15.64 -22.84 27.41
CA LEU A 361 -14.20 -23.06 27.38
C LEU A 361 -13.69 -23.60 28.72
N ASP A 362 -12.87 -24.65 28.68
CA ASP A 362 -12.11 -25.15 29.83
C ASP A 362 -11.10 -24.11 30.34
N LYS A 363 -10.63 -24.32 31.59
CA LYS A 363 -9.75 -23.36 32.28
C LYS A 363 -8.44 -23.12 31.53
N VAL A 364 -7.85 -24.17 30.95
CA VAL A 364 -6.55 -24.08 30.27
C VAL A 364 -6.68 -23.25 28.99
N ARG A 365 -7.67 -23.53 28.15
CA ARG A 365 -7.93 -22.73 26.93
C ARG A 365 -8.25 -21.28 27.26
N ARG A 366 -9.04 -21.04 28.30
CA ARG A 366 -9.39 -19.68 28.73
C ARG A 366 -8.16 -18.90 29.17
N VAL A 367 -7.29 -19.49 29.99
CA VAL A 367 -6.04 -18.86 30.44
C VAL A 367 -5.11 -18.61 29.25
N ALA A 368 -4.94 -19.59 28.35
CA ALA A 368 -4.09 -19.43 27.17
C ALA A 368 -4.55 -18.29 26.25
N LEU A 369 -5.86 -18.21 25.98
CA LEU A 369 -6.45 -17.13 25.18
C LEU A 369 -6.33 -15.77 25.88
N ALA A 370 -6.60 -15.69 27.18
CA ALA A 370 -6.50 -14.45 27.95
C ALA A 370 -5.05 -13.94 28.02
N LEU A 371 -4.09 -14.81 28.34
CA LEU A 371 -2.67 -14.45 28.37
C LEU A 371 -2.19 -14.00 26.99
N SER A 372 -2.55 -14.73 25.93
CA SER A 372 -2.19 -14.36 24.55
C SER A 372 -2.81 -13.03 24.13
N LEU A 373 -4.05 -12.75 24.55
CA LEU A 373 -4.72 -11.48 24.29
C LEU A 373 -3.96 -10.33 24.94
N VAL A 374 -3.58 -10.47 26.22
CA VAL A 374 -2.81 -9.46 26.94
C VAL A 374 -1.45 -9.25 26.26
N LEU A 375 -0.67 -10.32 26.04
CA LEU A 375 0.67 -10.21 25.45
C LEU A 375 0.64 -9.63 24.03
N SER A 376 -0.29 -10.07 23.17
CA SER A 376 -0.43 -9.54 21.80
C SER A 376 -0.88 -8.07 21.79
N SER A 377 -1.76 -7.67 22.71
CA SER A 377 -2.19 -6.28 22.84
C SER A 377 -1.07 -5.39 23.39
N THR A 378 -0.31 -5.86 24.38
CA THR A 378 0.87 -5.14 24.90
C THR A 378 1.93 -4.97 23.82
N TRP A 379 2.22 -6.02 23.05
CA TRP A 379 3.16 -5.95 21.93
C TRP A 379 2.71 -4.92 20.88
N LEU A 380 1.42 -4.90 20.54
CA LEU A 380 0.85 -3.94 19.60
C LEU A 380 0.99 -2.49 20.10
N VAL A 381 0.62 -2.24 21.35
CA VAL A 381 0.76 -0.91 21.96
C VAL A 381 2.22 -0.46 22.00
N GLN A 382 3.13 -1.33 22.45
CA GLN A 382 4.57 -1.02 22.47
C GLN A 382 5.07 -0.65 21.08
N LYS A 383 4.72 -1.45 20.07
CA LYS A 383 5.16 -1.21 18.69
C LYS A 383 4.63 0.13 18.16
N THR A 384 3.38 0.47 18.45
CA THR A 384 2.80 1.76 18.08
C THR A 384 3.49 2.93 18.79
N VAL A 385 3.77 2.80 20.08
CA VAL A 385 4.50 3.82 20.84
C VAL A 385 5.90 4.04 20.26
N ASP A 386 6.64 2.96 19.99
CA ASP A 386 7.97 3.03 19.36
C ASP A 386 7.93 3.76 18.01
N ASP A 387 6.95 3.44 17.16
CA ASP A 387 6.77 4.08 15.86
C ASP A 387 6.42 5.57 16.02
N LEU A 388 5.56 5.93 16.98
CA LEU A 388 5.16 7.33 17.23
C LEU A 388 6.31 8.18 17.81
N ILE A 389 7.11 7.62 18.71
CA ILE A 389 8.29 8.32 19.28
C ILE A 389 9.26 8.72 18.17
N VAL A 390 9.47 7.83 17.19
CA VAL A 390 10.37 8.07 16.06
C VAL A 390 9.79 9.05 15.05
N SER A 391 8.49 8.94 14.75
CA SER A 391 7.87 9.65 13.62
C SER A 391 7.31 11.03 13.98
N THR A 392 6.87 11.27 15.22
CA THR A 392 6.11 12.48 15.59
C THR A 392 6.95 13.75 15.63
N LYS A 393 8.10 13.73 16.32
CA LYS A 393 8.96 14.94 16.44
C LYS A 393 9.61 15.24 15.10
N VAL A 394 9.40 16.46 14.58
CA VAL A 394 10.09 16.95 13.38
C VAL A 394 11.41 17.60 13.80
N PRO A 395 12.58 16.99 13.49
CA PRO A 395 13.87 17.57 13.85
C PRO A 395 14.19 18.79 12.98
N ALA A 396 15.05 19.70 13.47
CA ALA A 396 15.43 20.92 12.78
C ALA A 396 16.01 20.65 11.38
N TRP A 397 16.84 19.62 11.23
CA TRP A 397 17.40 19.22 9.94
C TRP A 397 16.34 18.86 8.88
N ALA A 398 15.16 18.40 9.30
CA ALA A 398 14.08 18.07 8.38
C ALA A 398 13.15 19.26 8.09
N GLN A 399 13.25 20.34 8.88
CA GLN A 399 12.51 21.59 8.66
C GLN A 399 13.32 22.58 7.81
N HIS A 400 14.64 22.45 7.82
CA HIS A 400 15.59 23.32 7.13
C HIS A 400 16.44 22.49 6.18
N THR A 401 15.91 22.25 4.98
CA THR A 401 16.57 21.49 3.91
C THR A 401 16.91 22.35 2.69
N GLU A 402 16.44 23.59 2.67
CA GLU A 402 16.58 24.50 1.54
C GLU A 402 18.05 24.79 1.24
N ASP A 403 18.85 25.10 2.27
CA ASP A 403 20.26 25.47 2.11
C ASP A 403 21.11 24.32 1.57
N VAL A 404 20.90 23.09 2.08
CA VAL A 404 21.64 21.90 1.61
C VAL A 404 21.22 21.50 0.20
N VAL A 405 19.94 21.65 -0.16
CA VAL A 405 19.46 21.41 -1.52
C VAL A 405 20.06 22.43 -2.49
N ALA A 406 19.99 23.72 -2.16
CA ALA A 406 20.55 24.79 -2.99
C ALA A 406 22.07 24.62 -3.18
N GLU A 407 22.78 24.19 -2.15
CA GLU A 407 24.21 23.91 -2.26
C GLU A 407 24.49 22.70 -3.18
N LEU A 408 23.73 21.62 -3.07
CA LEU A 408 23.88 20.47 -3.97
C LEU A 408 23.61 20.85 -5.43
N GLU A 409 22.61 21.68 -5.69
CA GLU A 409 22.34 22.25 -7.02
C GLU A 409 23.53 23.07 -7.52
N ARG A 410 24.09 23.95 -6.68
CA ARG A 410 25.28 24.75 -7.00
C ARG A 410 26.51 23.89 -7.31
N LEU A 411 26.63 22.75 -6.65
CA LEU A 411 27.70 21.77 -6.87
C LEU A 411 27.49 20.88 -8.10
N GLY A 412 26.33 20.95 -8.76
CA GLY A 412 26.01 20.13 -9.94
C GLY A 412 25.66 18.67 -9.59
N ALA A 413 24.97 18.47 -8.45
CA ALA A 413 24.59 17.14 -7.98
C ALA A 413 23.58 16.42 -8.91
N ASP A 414 22.90 17.15 -9.79
CA ASP A 414 22.06 16.68 -10.90
C ASP A 414 22.82 15.83 -11.93
N ARG A 415 24.16 15.89 -11.96
CA ARG A 415 24.99 15.12 -12.90
C ARG A 415 25.54 13.83 -12.31
N THR A 416 25.23 13.55 -11.05
CA THR A 416 25.73 12.40 -10.30
C THR A 416 24.64 11.82 -9.42
N ARG A 417 25.00 10.83 -8.58
CA ARG A 417 24.12 10.30 -7.54
C ARG A 417 24.51 10.83 -6.17
N VAL A 418 23.51 11.09 -5.34
CA VAL A 418 23.69 11.59 -3.97
C VAL A 418 23.32 10.50 -2.97
N GLU A 419 24.22 10.19 -2.04
CA GLU A 419 23.92 9.34 -0.90
C GLU A 419 23.57 10.21 0.30
N VAL A 420 22.30 10.23 0.71
CA VAL A 420 21.88 10.88 1.96
C VAL A 420 21.76 9.82 3.03
N VAL A 421 22.68 9.84 4.00
CA VAL A 421 22.77 8.81 5.05
C VAL A 421 21.41 8.70 5.78
N PRO A 422 20.72 7.53 5.72
CA PRO A 422 19.35 7.40 6.19
C PRO A 422 19.15 7.78 7.65
N ALA A 423 18.15 8.61 7.90
CA ALA A 423 17.76 9.00 9.25
C ALA A 423 16.84 7.94 9.86
N ARG A 424 16.82 7.87 11.19
CA ARG A 424 15.93 6.94 11.90
C ARG A 424 14.44 7.11 11.56
N ASN A 425 14.02 8.31 11.17
CA ASN A 425 12.64 8.62 10.81
C ASN A 425 12.40 8.72 9.30
N HIS A 426 13.42 8.46 8.48
CA HIS A 426 13.38 8.44 7.02
C HIS A 426 12.84 9.71 6.32
N ARG A 427 12.84 10.87 7.00
CA ARG A 427 12.33 12.13 6.41
C ARG A 427 13.22 12.65 5.28
N GLU A 428 14.51 12.35 5.33
CA GLU A 428 15.47 12.69 4.28
C GLU A 428 15.04 12.12 2.92
N ALA A 429 14.47 10.92 2.91
CA ALA A 429 14.06 10.28 1.67
C ALA A 429 12.99 11.09 0.94
N THR A 430 12.07 11.73 1.66
CA THR A 430 11.04 12.60 1.08
C THR A 430 11.58 13.99 0.76
N ALA A 431 12.40 14.56 1.66
CA ALA A 431 12.91 15.91 1.53
C ALA A 431 13.76 16.07 0.27
N PHE A 432 14.58 15.07 -0.08
CA PHE A 432 15.47 15.13 -1.23
C PHE A 432 14.91 14.49 -2.51
N ALA A 433 13.85 13.66 -2.43
CA ALA A 433 13.30 12.93 -3.59
C ALA A 433 12.91 13.83 -4.77
N ARG A 434 12.60 15.11 -4.50
CA ARG A 434 12.18 16.08 -5.53
C ARG A 434 13.32 16.75 -6.25
N HIS A 435 14.52 16.71 -5.66
CA HIS A 435 15.62 17.58 -6.06
C HIS A 435 16.76 16.80 -6.68
N MET A 436 17.01 15.57 -6.20
CA MET A 436 18.22 14.83 -6.53
C MET A 436 17.95 13.35 -6.76
N ASN A 437 18.79 12.73 -7.58
CA ASN A 437 18.84 11.28 -7.73
C ASN A 437 19.59 10.66 -6.55
N LEU A 438 18.86 9.96 -5.67
CA LEU A 438 19.42 9.39 -4.46
C LEU A 438 19.90 7.95 -4.65
N ALA A 439 21.04 7.62 -4.04
CA ALA A 439 21.55 6.26 -3.96
C ALA A 439 20.69 5.36 -3.08
N ARG A 440 20.09 5.93 -2.04
CA ARG A 440 19.11 5.25 -1.18
C ARG A 440 17.92 6.12 -0.88
N GLY A 441 16.84 5.48 -0.46
CA GLY A 441 15.56 6.12 -0.14
C GLY A 441 14.84 5.37 0.96
N TRP A 442 13.50 5.43 0.99
CA TRP A 442 12.75 4.78 2.06
C TRP A 442 12.65 3.25 1.89
N ASN A 443 12.65 2.75 0.65
CA ASN A 443 12.28 1.37 0.33
C ASN A 443 13.32 0.35 0.85
N ARG A 444 13.03 -0.25 2.01
CA ARG A 444 13.87 -1.24 2.68
C ARG A 444 14.23 -2.43 1.78
N GLN A 445 13.30 -2.88 0.94
CA GLN A 445 13.52 -4.03 0.08
C GLN A 445 14.64 -3.79 -0.93
N LEU A 446 14.70 -2.59 -1.51
CA LEU A 446 15.78 -2.19 -2.40
C LEU A 446 17.06 -1.83 -1.65
N ASP A 447 16.94 -1.23 -0.46
CA ASP A 447 18.09 -0.91 0.38
C ASP A 447 18.90 -2.16 0.74
N VAL A 448 18.24 -3.26 1.09
CA VAL A 448 18.92 -4.53 1.33
C VAL A 448 19.55 -5.07 0.06
N GLU A 449 18.80 -5.14 -1.04
CA GLU A 449 19.28 -5.76 -2.28
C GLU A 449 20.47 -5.01 -2.88
N ARG A 450 20.41 -3.67 -2.91
CA ARG A 450 21.42 -2.79 -3.52
C ARG A 450 22.49 -2.35 -2.53
N GLY A 451 22.26 -2.53 -1.24
CA GLY A 451 23.11 -2.11 -0.12
C GLY A 451 23.40 -3.23 0.89
N ARG A 452 23.54 -4.49 0.44
CA ARG A 452 23.73 -5.68 1.32
C ARG A 452 24.77 -5.48 2.42
N LEU A 453 25.85 -4.75 2.14
CA LEU A 453 26.94 -4.46 3.09
C LEU A 453 26.47 -3.76 4.39
N PHE A 454 25.34 -3.04 4.37
CA PHE A 454 24.77 -2.38 5.54
C PHE A 454 24.01 -3.35 6.46
N TYR A 455 23.76 -4.58 5.99
CA TYR A 455 22.85 -5.54 6.62
C TYR A 455 23.51 -6.86 7.02
N ASP A 456 24.44 -7.36 6.22
CA ASP A 456 25.03 -8.71 6.39
C ASP A 456 26.30 -8.75 7.27
N GLY A 457 26.74 -7.58 7.75
CA GLY A 457 27.92 -7.45 8.59
C GLY A 457 29.23 -7.22 7.83
N SER A 458 29.21 -7.15 6.49
CA SER A 458 30.40 -6.93 5.66
C SER A 458 30.87 -5.47 5.59
N PHE A 459 30.22 -4.55 6.31
CA PHE A 459 30.56 -3.13 6.31
C PHE A 459 32.01 -2.87 6.70
N SER A 460 32.75 -2.18 5.84
CA SER A 460 34.11 -1.65 6.08
C SER A 460 34.34 -0.39 5.24
N PRO A 461 35.37 0.43 5.53
CA PRO A 461 35.67 1.62 4.73
C PRO A 461 35.90 1.32 3.24
N SER A 462 36.61 0.23 2.91
CA SER A 462 36.85 -0.18 1.53
C SER A 462 35.60 -0.72 0.85
N ALA A 463 34.78 -1.53 1.55
CA ALA A 463 33.51 -2.01 1.01
C ALA A 463 32.52 -0.86 0.74
N TYR A 464 32.46 0.12 1.64
CA TYR A 464 31.63 1.30 1.45
C TYR A 464 32.13 2.17 0.28
N ARG A 465 33.44 2.41 0.15
CA ARG A 465 34.01 3.09 -1.02
C ARG A 465 33.67 2.39 -2.33
N ALA A 466 33.85 1.06 -2.38
CA ALA A 466 33.49 0.26 -3.55
C ALA A 466 31.98 0.30 -3.87
N TRP A 467 31.13 0.46 -2.85
CA TRP A 467 29.70 0.64 -3.04
C TRP A 467 29.35 2.02 -3.60
N LEU A 468 30.01 3.09 -3.12
CA LEU A 468 29.88 4.43 -3.69
C LEU A 468 30.28 4.44 -5.17
N ASP A 469 31.40 3.78 -5.52
CA ASP A 469 31.86 3.66 -6.91
C ASP A 469 30.90 2.83 -7.78
N ARG A 470 30.38 1.72 -7.24
CA ARG A 470 29.38 0.88 -7.91
C ARG A 470 28.15 1.70 -8.28
N TRP A 471 27.59 2.44 -7.32
CA TRP A 471 26.40 3.25 -7.53
C TRP A 471 26.68 4.67 -8.03
N ALA A 472 27.90 4.97 -8.51
CA ALA A 472 28.29 6.28 -9.03
C ALA A 472 27.86 7.45 -8.15
N VAL A 473 28.15 7.34 -6.86
CA VAL A 473 27.85 8.36 -5.87
C VAL A 473 28.95 9.43 -5.90
N GLY A 474 28.58 10.65 -6.27
CA GLY A 474 29.50 11.80 -6.28
C GLY A 474 29.47 12.58 -4.96
N TYR A 475 28.34 12.57 -4.26
CA TYR A 475 28.17 13.30 -3.00
C TYR A 475 27.58 12.42 -1.91
N VAL A 476 28.09 12.55 -0.69
CA VAL A 476 27.54 11.97 0.52
C VAL A 476 27.06 13.09 1.44
N VAL A 477 25.82 13.01 1.89
CA VAL A 477 25.18 14.01 2.75
C VAL A 477 24.89 13.38 4.10
N LEU A 478 25.41 13.99 5.15
CA LEU A 478 25.24 13.53 6.51
C LEU A 478 24.37 14.51 7.30
N LEU A 479 23.31 13.98 7.93
CA LEU A 479 22.49 14.73 8.88
C LEU A 479 23.12 14.84 10.27
N ASN A 480 22.87 15.96 10.93
CA ASN A 480 23.13 16.18 12.35
C ASN A 480 21.96 15.63 13.19
N GLY A 481 21.96 14.31 13.40
CA GLY A 481 20.88 13.61 14.08
C GLY A 481 21.11 12.10 14.19
N LYS A 482 20.06 11.37 14.55
CA LYS A 482 20.13 9.92 14.75
C LYS A 482 19.98 9.17 13.41
N PRO A 483 21.01 8.44 12.95
CA PRO A 483 20.90 7.60 11.75
C PRO A 483 19.99 6.40 12.00
N ASP A 484 19.47 5.80 10.92
CA ASP A 484 18.80 4.50 11.00
C ASP A 484 19.79 3.40 11.42
N GLY A 485 19.27 2.29 11.94
CA GLY A 485 20.07 1.16 12.45
C GLY A 485 21.18 0.70 11.49
N PRO A 486 20.86 0.33 10.25
CA PRO A 486 21.86 -0.08 9.24
C PRO A 486 22.83 1.02 8.82
N ALA A 487 22.45 2.29 8.98
CA ALA A 487 23.27 3.45 8.62
C ALA A 487 24.20 3.91 9.75
N GLN A 488 24.20 3.26 10.93
CA GLN A 488 25.03 3.69 12.06
C GLN A 488 26.53 3.62 11.78
N LYS A 489 26.99 2.51 11.20
CA LYS A 489 28.42 2.31 10.87
C LYS A 489 28.87 3.28 9.78
N GLU A 490 28.02 3.52 8.81
CA GLU A 490 28.26 4.51 7.76
C GLU A 490 28.33 5.93 8.31
N ALA A 491 27.33 6.36 9.11
CA ALA A 491 27.34 7.68 9.72
C ALA A 491 28.61 7.90 10.55
N ALA A 492 29.08 6.88 11.27
CA ALA A 492 30.34 6.93 12.00
C ALA A 492 31.56 7.06 11.07
N LEU A 493 31.60 6.29 9.98
CA LEU A 493 32.68 6.38 8.99
C LEU A 493 32.71 7.74 8.30
N VAL A 494 31.57 8.25 7.83
CA VAL A 494 31.46 9.56 7.16
C VAL A 494 31.93 10.68 8.09
N ARG A 495 31.57 10.63 9.38
CA ARG A 495 32.06 11.58 10.40
C ARG A 495 33.56 11.51 10.66
N SER A 496 34.20 10.38 10.38
CA SER A 496 35.65 10.23 10.52
C SER A 496 36.42 10.86 9.36
N GLU A 497 35.73 11.32 8.31
CA GLU A 497 36.29 12.03 7.15
C GLU A 497 37.47 11.24 6.52
N PRO A 498 37.23 10.01 6.02
CA PRO A 498 38.27 9.23 5.36
C PRO A 498 38.85 10.02 4.18
N GLN A 499 40.11 9.78 3.81
CA GLN A 499 40.86 10.61 2.85
C GLN A 499 40.17 10.80 1.49
N TRP A 500 39.37 9.83 1.06
CA TRP A 500 38.60 9.87 -0.19
C TRP A 500 37.28 10.65 -0.09
N LEU A 501 36.96 11.23 1.06
CA LEU A 501 35.74 11.98 1.33
C LEU A 501 36.09 13.40 1.76
N GLU A 502 35.85 14.36 0.88
CA GLU A 502 36.21 15.76 1.08
C GLU A 502 35.00 16.57 1.54
N ARG A 503 35.08 17.20 2.72
CA ARG A 503 34.00 18.07 3.19
C ARG A 503 33.97 19.36 2.40
N VAL A 504 32.91 19.59 1.62
CA VAL A 504 32.77 20.77 0.74
C VAL A 504 31.81 21.81 1.30
N TRP A 505 30.84 21.41 2.13
CA TRP A 505 29.90 22.33 2.76
C TRP A 505 29.33 21.80 4.07
N ARG A 506 28.92 22.70 4.96
CA ARG A 506 28.31 22.38 6.25
C ARG A 506 27.47 23.54 6.77
N ASP A 507 26.35 23.21 7.43
CA ASP A 507 25.60 24.11 8.30
C ASP A 507 25.36 23.47 9.68
N ALA A 508 24.35 23.96 10.42
CA ALA A 508 23.94 23.41 11.71
C ALA A 508 23.28 22.02 11.62
N ASN A 509 22.72 21.67 10.46
CA ASN A 509 21.82 20.53 10.26
C ASN A 509 22.41 19.41 9.40
N TRP A 510 23.34 19.74 8.51
CA TRP A 510 23.79 18.95 7.39
C TRP A 510 25.28 19.16 7.12
N THR A 511 25.92 18.16 6.53
CA THR A 511 27.28 18.26 6.01
C THR A 511 27.32 17.53 4.68
N VAL A 512 27.85 18.20 3.66
CA VAL A 512 28.00 17.65 2.31
C VAL A 512 29.47 17.32 2.08
N TYR A 513 29.70 16.11 1.61
CA TYR A 513 31.00 15.61 1.25
C TYR A 513 31.03 15.23 -0.23
N GLN A 514 32.11 15.60 -0.91
CA GLN A 514 32.42 15.13 -2.24
C GLN A 514 33.27 13.87 -2.18
N VAL A 515 32.91 12.86 -2.97
CA VAL A 515 33.71 11.65 -3.12
C VAL A 515 34.85 11.95 -4.10
N ARG A 516 36.11 11.85 -3.64
CA ARG A 516 37.28 12.03 -4.50
C ARG A 516 37.33 10.93 -5.56
N ASP A 517 37.62 11.30 -6.79
CA ASP A 517 37.70 10.37 -7.93
C ASP A 517 36.43 9.51 -8.07
N ALA A 518 35.25 10.14 -7.91
CA ALA A 518 33.97 9.45 -8.03
C ALA A 518 33.80 8.84 -9.42
N VAL A 519 33.37 7.59 -9.48
CA VAL A 519 33.01 6.94 -10.75
C VAL A 519 31.80 7.69 -11.35
N PRO A 520 31.88 8.14 -12.62
CA PRO A 520 30.80 8.93 -13.22
C PRO A 520 29.54 8.09 -13.48
N LEU A 521 28.39 8.75 -13.47
CA LEU A 521 27.09 8.11 -13.70
C LEU A 521 26.96 7.50 -15.10
N ALA A 522 27.67 8.05 -16.08
CA ALA A 522 27.84 7.51 -17.43
C ALA A 522 29.32 7.23 -17.72
N SER A 523 29.64 6.09 -18.34
CA SER A 523 31.01 5.81 -18.81
C SER A 523 31.31 6.56 -20.10
N ALA A 524 32.58 6.94 -20.33
CA ALA A 524 33.02 7.43 -21.64
C ALA A 524 32.59 6.47 -22.77
N PRO A 525 32.22 6.99 -23.95
CA PRO A 525 32.25 8.40 -24.38
C PRO A 525 31.04 9.24 -23.94
N ALA A 526 30.17 8.72 -23.06
CA ALA A 526 29.02 9.46 -22.54
C ALA A 526 29.38 10.37 -21.37
N THR A 527 28.67 11.49 -21.26
CA THR A 527 28.66 12.38 -20.09
C THR A 527 27.22 12.73 -19.73
N VAL A 528 26.91 12.83 -18.44
CA VAL A 528 25.58 13.29 -17.98
C VAL A 528 25.54 14.82 -18.03
N VAL A 529 24.52 15.36 -18.69
CA VAL A 529 24.29 16.81 -18.79
C VAL A 529 23.45 17.30 -17.63
N ASP A 530 22.36 16.57 -17.36
CA ASP A 530 21.36 16.85 -16.32
C ASP A 530 20.59 15.55 -16.00
N SER A 531 20.00 15.47 -14.82
CA SER A 531 19.07 14.39 -14.47
C SER A 531 17.99 14.82 -13.49
N THR A 532 16.77 14.35 -13.74
CA THR A 532 15.58 14.59 -12.93
C THR A 532 15.11 13.29 -12.28
N SER A 533 13.95 13.35 -11.62
CA SER A 533 13.25 12.19 -11.05
C SER A 533 12.74 11.19 -12.09
N THR A 534 12.65 11.57 -13.38
CA THR A 534 12.09 10.74 -14.47
C THR A 534 12.99 10.62 -15.68
N ASP A 535 13.89 11.58 -15.89
CA ASP A 535 14.66 11.72 -17.10
C ASP A 535 16.15 11.93 -16.83
N MET A 536 16.98 11.61 -17.81
CA MET A 536 18.42 11.86 -17.79
C MET A 536 18.88 12.26 -19.18
N GLU A 537 19.55 13.40 -19.28
CA GLU A 537 20.15 13.87 -20.53
C GLU A 537 21.61 13.43 -20.61
N ILE A 538 21.94 12.69 -21.66
CA ILE A 538 23.26 12.13 -21.91
C ILE A 538 23.84 12.75 -23.17
N ARG A 539 25.04 13.31 -23.06
CA ARG A 539 25.83 13.74 -24.22
C ARG A 539 26.82 12.64 -24.61
N MET A 540 26.71 12.17 -25.85
CA MET A 540 27.65 11.26 -26.50
C MET A 540 28.56 12.07 -27.42
N SER A 541 29.88 12.00 -27.21
CA SER A 541 30.83 12.72 -28.06
C SER A 541 31.04 12.06 -29.43
N GLU A 542 30.70 10.77 -29.56
CA GLU A 542 30.86 9.98 -30.77
C GLU A 542 29.81 8.85 -30.84
N LYS A 543 29.69 8.23 -32.01
CA LYS A 543 28.94 6.98 -32.18
C LYS A 543 29.55 5.90 -31.28
N GLY A 544 28.72 5.13 -30.58
CA GLY A 544 29.21 4.00 -29.80
C GLY A 544 28.26 3.60 -28.68
N SER A 545 28.84 3.00 -27.65
CA SER A 545 28.11 2.48 -26.50
C SER A 545 28.66 3.00 -25.19
N ALA A 546 27.78 3.28 -24.23
CA ALA A 546 28.16 3.67 -22.87
C ALA A 546 27.33 2.92 -21.82
N THR A 547 27.93 2.67 -20.66
CA THR A 547 27.21 2.20 -19.48
C THR A 547 26.65 3.39 -18.72
N ILE A 548 25.32 3.41 -18.57
CA ILE A 548 24.60 4.35 -17.73
C ILE A 548 24.22 3.62 -16.45
N ARG A 549 24.77 4.06 -15.32
CA ARG A 549 24.66 3.36 -14.01
C ARG A 549 23.31 3.56 -13.34
N ILE A 550 22.23 3.44 -14.10
CA ILE A 550 20.84 3.33 -13.64
C ILE A 550 20.37 1.89 -13.87
N ALA A 551 19.50 1.39 -13.00
CA ALA A 551 18.92 0.06 -13.13
C ALA A 551 18.04 -0.02 -14.39
N TYR A 552 18.23 -1.08 -15.17
CA TYR A 552 17.46 -1.30 -16.39
C TYR A 552 15.98 -1.55 -16.10
N SER A 553 15.12 -1.07 -16.99
CA SER A 553 13.69 -1.39 -17.01
C SER A 553 13.20 -1.52 -18.45
N PRO A 554 12.28 -2.46 -18.74
CA PRO A 554 11.69 -2.61 -20.08
C PRO A 554 10.86 -1.40 -20.53
N TRP A 555 10.61 -0.46 -19.61
CA TRP A 555 9.89 0.78 -19.85
C TRP A 555 10.80 1.99 -20.10
N LEU A 556 12.12 1.83 -19.94
CA LEU A 556 13.07 2.89 -20.29
C LEU A 556 13.10 3.11 -21.81
N ARG A 557 13.22 4.37 -22.21
CA ARG A 557 13.27 4.78 -23.62
C ARG A 557 14.31 5.86 -23.82
N ALA A 558 14.90 5.88 -25.00
CA ALA A 558 15.71 6.98 -25.49
C ALA A 558 15.44 7.17 -26.98
N GLU A 559 15.01 8.36 -27.38
CA GLU A 559 14.75 8.63 -28.80
C GLU A 559 16.06 8.59 -29.60
N GLY A 560 16.06 7.88 -30.73
CA GLY A 560 17.25 7.74 -31.58
C GLY A 560 18.38 6.88 -30.98
N ALA A 561 18.14 6.16 -29.89
CA ALA A 561 19.12 5.29 -29.23
C ALA A 561 18.51 3.98 -28.73
N CYS A 562 19.36 2.98 -28.47
CA CYS A 562 18.95 1.69 -27.92
C CYS A 562 19.35 1.59 -26.45
N LEU A 563 18.45 1.06 -25.61
CA LEU A 563 18.72 0.80 -24.19
C LEU A 563 18.61 -0.70 -23.92
N ARG A 564 19.68 -1.30 -23.38
CA ARG A 564 19.74 -2.75 -23.11
C ARG A 564 20.17 -3.03 -21.67
N PRO A 565 19.75 -4.16 -21.07
CA PRO A 565 20.27 -4.57 -19.78
C PRO A 565 21.78 -4.87 -19.89
N HIS A 566 22.55 -4.40 -18.91
CA HIS A 566 23.99 -4.65 -18.82
C HIS A 566 24.40 -4.87 -17.36
N GLY A 567 24.33 -6.14 -16.92
CA GLY A 567 24.51 -6.50 -15.52
C GLY A 567 23.45 -5.83 -14.64
N GLU A 568 23.89 -5.03 -13.67
CA GLU A 568 23.02 -4.24 -12.77
C GLU A 568 22.59 -2.89 -13.38
N TYR A 569 23.14 -2.53 -14.54
CA TYR A 569 22.99 -1.21 -15.18
C TYR A 569 22.31 -1.27 -16.55
N THR A 570 22.21 -0.10 -17.17
CA THR A 570 21.68 0.08 -18.52
C THR A 570 22.82 0.42 -19.48
N ARG A 571 22.87 -0.25 -20.63
CA ARG A 571 23.74 0.12 -21.75
C ARG A 571 22.95 1.00 -22.72
N LEU A 572 23.55 2.13 -23.08
CA LEU A 572 23.08 3.04 -24.12
C LEU A 572 23.92 2.79 -25.38
N ASP A 573 23.29 2.52 -26.51
CA ASP A 573 23.94 2.43 -27.82
C ASP A 573 23.37 3.52 -28.74
N VAL A 574 24.23 4.32 -29.37
CA VAL A 574 23.82 5.47 -30.19
C VAL A 574 24.45 5.42 -31.59
N PRO A 575 23.75 5.89 -32.64
CA PRO A 575 24.26 5.87 -34.00
C PRO A 575 25.23 7.01 -34.33
N ALA A 576 25.23 8.10 -33.57
CA ALA A 576 26.04 9.30 -33.81
C ALA A 576 26.35 10.07 -32.51
N ALA A 577 27.23 11.07 -32.60
CA ALA A 577 27.40 12.04 -31.53
C ALA A 577 26.12 12.87 -31.37
N GLY A 578 25.79 13.25 -30.13
CA GLY A 578 24.57 14.02 -29.85
C GLY A 578 24.16 14.01 -28.40
N VAL A 579 23.02 14.65 -28.12
CA VAL A 579 22.35 14.60 -26.81
C VAL A 579 21.16 13.66 -26.92
N TYR A 580 21.08 12.72 -25.99
CA TYR A 580 20.05 11.69 -25.91
C TYR A 580 19.36 11.79 -24.56
N ARG A 581 18.04 11.86 -24.57
CA ARG A 581 17.22 11.86 -23.36
C ARG A 581 16.75 10.44 -23.05
N ILE A 582 17.14 9.94 -21.89
CA ILE A 582 16.64 8.70 -21.33
C ILE A 582 15.45 9.05 -20.43
N GLY A 583 14.27 8.51 -20.74
CA GLY A 583 13.06 8.64 -19.92
C GLY A 583 12.34 7.31 -19.81
N SER A 584 11.05 7.33 -19.45
CA SER A 584 10.22 6.11 -19.47
C SER A 584 8.82 6.37 -19.98
N SER A 585 8.20 5.38 -20.62
CA SER A 585 6.85 5.52 -21.16
C SER A 585 6.03 4.23 -21.02
N TRP A 586 4.71 4.36 -20.89
CA TRP A 586 3.76 3.24 -20.91
C TRP A 586 3.58 2.61 -22.30
N SER A 587 4.08 3.25 -23.36
CA SER A 587 4.00 2.75 -24.73
C SER A 587 5.21 1.86 -25.07
N ARG A 588 4.93 0.70 -25.66
CA ARG A 588 5.92 -0.04 -26.45
C ARG A 588 5.91 0.54 -27.86
N THR A 589 6.48 1.72 -28.06
CA THR A 589 6.89 2.11 -29.42
C THR A 589 8.03 1.19 -29.84
N ALA A 590 8.06 0.83 -31.13
CA ALA A 590 9.12 -0.01 -31.68
C ALA A 590 10.48 0.63 -31.39
N GLU A 591 11.43 -0.17 -30.90
CA GLU A 591 12.83 0.26 -30.90
C GLU A 591 13.22 0.59 -32.35
N PRO A 592 14.11 1.57 -32.59
CA PRO A 592 14.67 1.81 -33.91
C PRO A 592 15.09 0.48 -34.57
N GLU A 593 14.88 0.31 -35.87
CA GLU A 593 15.30 -0.93 -36.59
C GLU A 593 16.80 -1.25 -36.40
N SER A 594 17.60 -0.22 -36.09
CA SER A 594 19.02 -0.33 -35.72
C SER A 594 19.31 -0.97 -34.36
N CYS A 595 18.28 -1.28 -33.57
CA CYS A 595 18.37 -1.99 -32.29
C CYS A 595 18.21 -3.52 -32.43
N GLY A 596 17.94 -4.01 -33.64
CA GLY A 596 17.83 -5.43 -33.99
C GLY A 596 19.17 -6.17 -34.05
#